data_AF-A0A6A3ZG66-F1
#
_entry.id   AF-A0A6A3ZG66-F1
#
_cell.length_a   1.000
_cell.length_b   1.000
_cell.length_c   1.000
_cell.angle_alpha   90.00
_cell.angle_beta   90.00
_cell.angle_gamma   90.00
#
_symmetry.space_group_name_H-M   'P 1'
#
loop_
_entity.id
_entity.type
_entity.pdbx_description
1 polymer ?
#
loop_
_entity_poly.entity_id
_entity_poly.type
_entity_poly.pdbx_seq_one_letter_code
_entity_poly.pdbx_strand_id
1 'polypeptide(L)' 'KLYLEHHLDNPFSTSTSEKRALISRFVVKAWEAVKPDTILKGFARAGVVPTGPHDRDGRFREAVILADALLVQDG' A
#
# COMPACT_ATOMS: atom_id res chain seq x y z
N LYS A 1 -6.67 13.09 -1.34
CA LYS A 1 -6.10 14.34 -0.76
C LYS A 1 -4.66 14.55 -1.26
N LEU A 2 -3.73 13.61 -1.04
CA LEU A 2 -2.32 13.69 -1.49
C LEU A 2 -2.09 14.14 -2.94
N TYR A 3 -2.83 13.57 -3.91
CA TYR A 3 -2.70 13.95 -5.32
C TYR A 3 -3.11 15.40 -5.58
N LEU A 4 -4.23 15.85 -5.00
CA LEU A 4 -4.71 17.22 -5.18
C LEU A 4 -3.74 18.22 -4.55
N GLU A 5 -3.31 17.95 -3.31
CA GLU A 5 -2.38 18.81 -2.57
C GLU A 5 -1.03 18.95 -3.28
N HIS A 6 -0.50 17.85 -3.81
CA HIS A 6 0.76 17.88 -4.54
C HIS A 6 0.71 18.85 -5.73
N HIS A 7 -0.41 18.89 -6.46
CA HIS A 7 -0.54 19.75 -7.64
C HIS A 7 -0.92 21.20 -7.32
N LEU A 8 -1.01 21.58 -6.05
CA LEU A 8 -1.05 23.00 -5.67
C LEU A 8 0.30 23.66 -5.92
N ASP A 9 1.40 22.93 -5.68
CA ASP A 9 2.77 23.45 -5.76
C ASP A 9 3.60 22.82 -6.90
N ASN A 10 3.08 21.78 -7.56
CA ASN A 10 3.81 21.02 -8.58
C ASN A 10 3.00 20.91 -9.89
N PRO A 11 3.65 21.01 -11.06
CA PRO A 11 2.98 20.81 -12.35
C PRO A 11 2.55 19.34 -12.53
N PHE A 12 1.60 19.11 -13.44
CA PHE A 12 1.20 17.76 -13.81
C PHE A 12 2.33 17.02 -14.53
N SER A 13 2.40 15.70 -14.32
CA SER A 13 3.35 14.82 -14.99
C SER A 13 3.21 14.89 -16.52
N THR A 14 4.35 14.86 -17.22
CA THR A 14 4.39 14.99 -18.69
C THR A 14 4.38 13.65 -19.41
N SER A 15 4.74 12.57 -18.71
CA SER A 15 4.69 11.21 -19.23
C SER A 15 3.85 10.26 -18.38
N THR A 16 3.37 9.20 -19.01
CA THR A 16 2.68 8.11 -18.30
C THR A 16 3.58 7.45 -17.25
N SER A 17 4.88 7.37 -17.49
CA SER A 17 5.83 6.79 -16.53
C SER A 17 5.94 7.63 -15.26
N GLU A 18 6.11 8.95 -15.40
CA GLU A 18 6.14 9.89 -14.28
C GLU A 18 4.83 9.87 -13.50
N LYS A 19 3.69 9.84 -14.21
CA LYS A 19 2.38 9.76 -13.59
C LYS A 19 2.21 8.49 -12.76
N ARG A 20 2.63 7.33 -13.28
CA ARG A 20 2.61 6.06 -12.55
C ARG A 20 3.50 6.12 -11.31
N ALA A 21 4.73 6.61 -11.45
CA ALA A 21 5.65 6.76 -10.31
C ALA A 21 5.07 7.68 -9.22
N LEU A 22 4.45 8.79 -9.60
CA LEU A 22 3.82 9.71 -8.67
C LEU A 22 2.65 9.07 -7.92
N ILE A 23 1.76 8.37 -8.64
CA ILE A 23 0.63 7.67 -8.04
C ILE A 23 1.12 6.59 -7.09
N SER A 24 2.10 5.77 -7.49
CA SER A 24 2.68 4.73 -6.63
C SER A 24 3.22 5.31 -5.32
N ARG A 25 3.92 6.45 -5.37
CA ARG A 25 4.37 7.15 -4.16
C ARG A 25 3.22 7.57 -3.25
N PHE A 26 2.10 8.05 -3.81
CA PHE A 26 0.93 8.41 -3.00
C PHE A 26 0.24 7.20 -2.39
N VAL A 27 0.18 6.07 -3.11
CA VAL A 27 -0.36 4.83 -2.57
C VAL A 27 0.49 4.36 -1.39
N VAL A 28 1.81 4.34 -1.53
CA VAL A 28 2.73 3.97 -0.44
C VAL A 28 2.54 4.89 0.76
N LYS A 29 2.57 6.21 0.56
CA LYS A 29 2.38 7.18 1.64
C LYS A 29 1.01 7.07 2.31
N ALA A 30 -0.04 6.79 1.55
CA ALA A 30 -1.37 6.56 2.10
C ALA A 30 -1.40 5.26 2.92
N TRP A 31 -0.72 4.21 2.45
CA TRP A 31 -0.64 2.93 3.13
C TRP A 31 0.12 3.01 4.46
N GLU A 32 1.24 3.73 4.51
CA GLU A 32 2.00 3.97 5.75
C GLU A 32 1.19 4.68 6.83
N ALA A 33 0.20 5.49 6.45
CA ALA A 33 -0.68 6.17 7.39
C ALA A 33 -1.80 5.27 7.95
N VAL A 34 -2.01 4.09 7.39
CA VAL A 34 -3.03 3.13 7.85
C VAL A 34 -2.51 2.42 9.10
N LYS A 35 -3.22 2.56 10.22
CA LYS A 35 -2.89 1.81 11.44
C LYS A 35 -3.21 0.32 11.25
N PRO A 36 -2.38 -0.60 11.76
CA PRO A 36 -2.60 -2.04 11.64
C PRO A 36 -3.95 -2.50 12.19
N ASP A 37 -4.38 -1.91 13.30
CA ASP A 37 -5.69 -2.13 13.91
C ASP A 37 -6.87 -1.78 12.97
N THR A 38 -6.69 -0.82 12.07
CA THR A 38 -7.70 -0.48 11.04
C THR A 38 -7.87 -1.61 10.04
N ILE A 39 -6.77 -2.27 9.66
CA ILE A 39 -6.77 -3.40 8.73
C ILE A 39 -7.50 -4.58 9.37
N LEU A 40 -7.13 -4.93 10.61
CA LEU A 40 -7.75 -6.03 11.36
C LEU A 40 -9.26 -5.82 11.54
N LYS A 41 -9.67 -4.60 11.95
CA LYS A 41 -11.10 -4.24 12.08
C LYS A 41 -11.85 -4.29 10.75
N GLY A 42 -11.20 -3.91 9.65
CA GLY A 42 -11.76 -4.01 8.31
C GLY A 42 -12.11 -5.44 7.92
N PHE A 43 -11.16 -6.38 8.09
CA PHE A 43 -11.38 -7.80 7.84
C PHE A 43 -12.47 -8.39 8.74
N ALA A 44 -12.43 -8.11 10.04
CA ALA A 44 -13.43 -8.57 10.99
C ALA A 44 -14.84 -8.09 10.61
N ARG A 45 -15.00 -6.81 10.23
CA ARG A 45 -16.28 -6.25 9.82
C ARG A 45 -16.81 -6.85 8.52
N ALA A 46 -15.92 -7.19 7.60
CA ALA A 46 -16.28 -7.83 6.33
C ALA A 46 -16.64 -9.32 6.49
N GLY A 47 -16.40 -9.92 7.67
CA GLY A 47 -16.53 -11.36 7.87
C GLY A 47 -15.51 -12.16 7.05
N VAL A 48 -14.41 -11.53 6.64
CA VAL A 48 -13.38 -12.13 5.80
C VAL A 48 -12.14 -12.40 6.65
N VAL A 49 -11.63 -13.62 6.58
CA VAL A 49 -10.33 -13.95 7.18
C VAL A 49 -9.25 -13.40 6.25
N PRO A 50 -8.31 -12.58 6.74
CA PRO A 50 -7.19 -12.12 5.92
C PRO A 50 -6.44 -13.34 5.36
N THR A 51 -6.02 -13.32 4.10
CA THR A 51 -5.25 -14.41 3.48
C THR A 51 -3.74 -14.14 3.42
N GLY A 52 -3.26 -13.11 4.13
CA GLY A 52 -1.83 -12.76 4.15
C GLY A 52 -0.99 -13.59 5.14
N PRO A 53 0.26 -13.18 5.43
CA PRO A 53 1.16 -13.94 6.29
C PRO A 53 0.57 -14.13 7.68
N HIS A 54 0.47 -15.38 8.13
CA HIS A 54 0.10 -15.71 9.50
C HIS A 54 1.32 -16.18 10.28
N ASP A 55 1.28 -16.00 11.60
CA ASP A 55 2.23 -16.64 12.48
C ASP A 55 1.93 -18.14 12.61
N ARG A 56 2.80 -18.82 13.37
CA ARG A 56 2.67 -20.25 13.63
C ARG A 56 1.38 -20.58 14.40
N ASP A 57 0.75 -19.58 15.01
CA ASP A 57 -0.48 -19.68 15.78
C ASP A 57 -1.71 -19.24 14.95
N GLY A 58 -1.54 -19.01 13.64
CA GLY A 58 -2.62 -18.63 12.73
C GLY A 58 -3.12 -17.20 12.90
N ARG A 59 -2.37 -16.31 13.56
CA ARG A 59 -2.69 -14.89 13.68
C ARG A 59 -2.04 -14.11 12.56
N PHE A 60 -2.76 -13.15 12.00
CA PHE A 60 -2.24 -12.30 10.94
C PHE A 60 -1.00 -11.54 11.43
N ARG A 61 0.17 -11.83 10.86
CA ARG A 61 1.39 -11.07 11.14
C ARG A 61 1.34 -9.80 10.32
N GLU A 62 1.45 -8.67 11.01
CA GLU A 62 1.94 -7.44 10.41
C GLU A 62 3.37 -7.72 9.94
N ALA A 63 3.54 -8.01 8.65
CA ALA A 63 4.83 -8.36 8.11
C ALA A 63 5.79 -7.19 8.34
N VAL A 64 6.79 -7.38 9.20
CA VAL A 64 8.06 -6.68 9.11
C VAL A 64 8.49 -6.82 7.66
N ILE A 65 8.53 -5.70 6.94
CA ILE A 65 8.92 -5.65 5.53
C ILE A 65 10.32 -6.23 5.44
N LEU A 66 10.44 -7.51 5.04
CA LEU A 66 11.67 -8.01 4.48
C LEU A 66 11.77 -7.38 3.09
N ALA A 67 12.90 -6.73 2.87
CA ALA A 67 13.26 -6.08 1.63
C ALA A 67 12.97 -6.95 0.40
N ASP A 68 12.72 -6.25 -0.71
CA ASP A 68 12.60 -6.76 -2.06
C ASP A 68 11.27 -7.43 -2.40
N ALA A 69 10.28 -6.58 -2.69
CA ALA A 69 9.25 -6.94 -3.66
C ALA A 69 9.97 -7.38 -4.94
N LEU A 70 10.07 -8.69 -5.15
CA LEU A 70 10.67 -9.28 -6.34
C LEU A 70 10.02 -8.62 -7.56
N LEU A 71 10.84 -7.93 -8.36
CA LEU A 71 10.40 -7.37 -9.62
C LEU A 71 9.77 -8.51 -10.43
N VAL A 72 8.50 -8.36 -10.78
CA VAL A 72 7.85 -9.22 -11.77
C VAL A 72 8.69 -9.10 -13.05
N GLN A 73 9.43 -10.15 -13.37
CA GLN A 73 10.07 -10.29 -14.67
C GLN A 73 8.97 -10.72 -15.64
N ASP A 74 8.63 -9.82 -16.56
CA ASP A 74 7.80 -10.17 -17.71
C ASP A 74 8.56 -11.19 -18.57
N GLY A 75 7.87 -12.27 -18.95
CA GLY A 75 8.43 -13.40 -19.69
C GLY A 75 8.73 -13.13 -21.17
#